data_AF-W7QGA1-F1
#
_entry.id   AF-W7QGA1-F1
#
_cell.length_a   1.000
_cell.length_b   1.000
_cell.length_c   1.000
_cell.angle_alpha   90.00
_cell.angle_beta   90.00
_cell.angle_gamma   90.00
#
_symmetry.space_group_name_H-M   'P 1'
#
loop_
_entity.id
_entity.type
_entity.pdbx_description
1 polymer ?
#
loop_
_entity_poly.entity_id
_entity_poly.type
_entity_poly.pdbx_seq_one_letter_code
_entity_poly.pdbx_strand_id
1 'polypeptide(L)'
;MGPEIPLLPLIATTFAINARHLLMGAAIQPWLAHLPPAQRYASVVVMSDSNWAMAAADYQKGKTNVGMLVGGGIALWVTWLFGTLLGVLFGSGIEEPQRFGLDVIMGCFLLAMLVGGRRDLSMLLPWAAAALAALAAMTWLPDHAHVIVGAVAGGLVGVLLPARKGETP
;
A
#
# COMPACT_ATOMS: atom_id res chain seq x y z
N MET A 1 6.76 -11.99 32.07
CA MET A 1 5.79 -12.38 31.03
C MET A 1 6.03 -11.46 29.86
N GLY A 2 6.59 -11.98 28.75
CA GLY A 2 6.80 -11.16 27.56
C GLY A 2 5.45 -10.71 26.98
N PRO A 3 5.38 -9.56 26.31
CA PRO A 3 4.13 -9.11 25.67
C PRO A 3 3.61 -10.23 24.77
N GLU A 4 2.35 -10.63 24.96
CA GLU A 4 1.68 -11.57 24.07
C GLU A 4 1.56 -10.89 22.71
N ILE A 5 2.46 -11.24 21.79
CA ILE A 5 2.44 -10.69 20.44
C ILE A 5 1.09 -11.09 19.84
N PRO A 6 0.24 -10.12 19.43
CA PRO A 6 -1.10 -10.42 18.92
C PRO A 6 -0.99 -11.02 17.51
N LEU A 7 -0.63 -12.30 17.44
CA LEU A 7 -0.35 -13.05 16.21
C LEU A 7 -1.54 -13.02 15.25
N LEU A 8 -2.76 -13.21 15.77
CA LEU A 8 -3.96 -13.25 14.94
C LEU A 8 -4.26 -11.88 14.28
N PRO A 9 -4.30 -10.75 15.02
CA PRO A 9 -4.35 -9.42 14.43
C PRO A 9 -3.23 -9.13 13.43
N LEU A 10 -1.99 -9.55 13.74
CA LEU A 10 -0.84 -9.33 12.86
C LEU A 10 -0.97 -10.10 11.54
N ILE A 11 -1.35 -11.39 11.60
CA ILE A 11 -1.60 -12.21 10.40
C ILE A 11 -2.76 -11.64 9.60
N ALA A 12 -3.88 -11.31 10.25
CA ALA A 12 -5.06 -10.75 9.58
C ALA A 12 -4.74 -9.43 8.88
N THR A 13 -4.01 -8.53 9.55
CA THR A 13 -3.59 -7.24 8.98
C THR A 13 -2.63 -7.43 7.82
N THR A 14 -1.61 -8.26 8.02
CA THR A 14 -0.61 -8.54 6.97
C THR A 14 -1.27 -9.16 5.76
N PHE A 15 -2.15 -10.14 5.95
CA PHE A 15 -2.93 -10.75 4.88
C PHE A 15 -3.82 -9.73 4.18
N ALA A 16 -4.60 -8.92 4.92
CA ALA A 16 -5.48 -7.92 4.35
C ALA A 16 -4.72 -6.88 3.52
N ILE A 17 -3.59 -6.39 4.02
CA ILE A 17 -2.71 -5.46 3.29
C ILE A 17 -2.14 -6.15 2.04
N ASN A 18 -1.71 -7.41 2.13
CA ASN A 18 -1.08 -8.11 1.01
C ASN A 18 -2.09 -8.65 -0.02
N ALA A 19 -3.35 -8.86 0.34
CA ALA A 19 -4.40 -9.36 -0.55
C ALA A 19 -4.58 -8.48 -1.80
N ARG A 20 -4.21 -7.19 -1.73
CA ARG A 20 -4.17 -6.29 -2.89
C ARG A 20 -3.29 -6.83 -4.02
N HIS A 21 -2.15 -7.46 -3.72
CA HIS A 21 -1.27 -8.04 -4.74
C HIS A 21 -1.89 -9.26 -5.41
N LEU A 22 -2.72 -10.01 -4.68
CA LEU A 22 -3.50 -11.13 -5.20
C LEU A 22 -4.56 -10.64 -6.21
N LEU A 23 -5.28 -9.57 -5.86
CA LEU A 23 -6.26 -8.92 -6.74
C LEU A 23 -5.59 -8.29 -7.96
N MET A 24 -4.48 -7.57 -7.78
CA MET A 24 -3.68 -6.99 -8.86
C MET A 24 -3.16 -8.07 -9.83
N GLY A 25 -2.67 -9.18 -9.28
CA GLY A 25 -2.20 -10.33 -10.06
C GLY A 25 -3.32 -10.99 -10.87
N ALA A 26 -4.51 -11.13 -10.28
CA ALA A 26 -5.69 -11.63 -10.99
C ALA A 26 -6.12 -10.67 -12.13
N ALA A 27 -6.08 -9.36 -11.90
CA ALA A 27 -6.46 -8.35 -12.89
C ALA A 27 -5.54 -8.32 -14.13
N ILE A 28 -4.26 -8.64 -13.98
CA ILE A 28 -3.29 -8.66 -15.10
C ILE A 28 -3.19 -10.04 -15.79
N GLN A 29 -3.89 -11.06 -15.28
CA GLN A 29 -3.88 -12.40 -15.86
C GLN A 29 -4.22 -12.40 -17.36
N PRO A 30 -5.25 -11.66 -17.85
CA PRO A 30 -5.55 -11.59 -19.28
C PRO A 30 -4.41 -10.93 -20.09
N TRP A 31 -3.67 -10.00 -19.48
CA TRP A 31 -2.58 -9.27 -20.14
C TRP A 31 -1.33 -10.10 -20.25
N LEU A 32 -1.09 -11.04 -19.33
CA LEU A 32 0.09 -11.92 -19.35
C LEU A 32 -0.22 -13.31 -19.90
N ALA A 33 -1.49 -13.56 -20.30
CA ALA A 33 -1.95 -14.86 -20.78
C ALA A 33 -1.21 -15.36 -22.02
N HIS A 34 -0.75 -14.43 -22.88
CA HIS A 34 -0.03 -14.72 -24.11
C HIS A 34 1.48 -14.99 -23.90
N LEU A 35 2.02 -14.70 -22.72
CA LEU A 35 3.43 -14.90 -22.41
C LEU A 35 3.70 -16.32 -21.87
N PRO A 36 4.91 -16.86 -22.11
CA PRO A 36 5.33 -18.13 -21.53
C PRO A 36 5.35 -18.06 -20.00
N PRO A 37 5.14 -19.19 -19.28
CA PRO A 37 4.96 -19.22 -17.83
C PRO A 37 6.10 -18.53 -17.06
N ALA A 38 7.34 -18.74 -17.49
CA ALA A 38 8.52 -18.13 -16.85
C ALA A 38 8.48 -16.59 -16.88
N GLN A 39 8.13 -15.99 -18.03
CA GLN A 39 8.03 -14.54 -18.16
C GLN A 39 6.84 -13.97 -17.39
N ARG A 40 5.72 -14.72 -17.34
CA ARG A 40 4.55 -14.37 -16.54
C ARG A 40 4.90 -14.29 -15.06
N TYR A 41 5.53 -15.34 -14.51
CA TYR A 41 5.92 -15.35 -13.10
C TYR A 41 6.98 -14.29 -12.79
N ALA A 42 7.98 -14.12 -13.66
CA ALA A 42 9.00 -13.07 -13.50
C ALA A 42 8.38 -11.66 -13.46
N SER A 43 7.36 -11.40 -14.29
CA SER A 43 6.67 -10.11 -14.31
C SER A 43 5.89 -9.84 -13.03
N VAL A 44 5.29 -10.88 -12.43
CA VAL A 44 4.56 -10.78 -11.15
C VAL A 44 5.51 -10.55 -9.98
N VAL A 45 6.73 -11.11 -10.01
CA VAL A 45 7.74 -10.92 -8.94
C VAL A 45 8.15 -9.46 -8.78
N VAL A 46 8.23 -8.71 -9.88
CA VAL A 46 8.62 -7.29 -9.87
C VAL A 46 7.43 -6.34 -9.81
N MET A 47 6.22 -6.85 -9.60
CA MET A 47 4.99 -6.06 -9.55
C MET A 47 4.92 -5.22 -8.27
N SER A 48 4.53 -3.97 -8.40
CA SER A 48 4.29 -3.01 -7.31
C SER A 48 3.08 -2.14 -7.64
N ASP A 49 2.44 -1.52 -6.64
CA ASP A 49 1.22 -0.73 -6.86
C ASP A 49 1.45 0.38 -7.91
N SER A 50 2.63 1.00 -7.89
CA SER A 50 2.98 2.11 -8.78
C SER A 50 3.16 1.67 -10.23
N ASN A 51 3.97 0.63 -10.48
CA ASN A 51 4.18 0.12 -11.84
C ASN A 51 2.91 -0.56 -12.39
N TRP A 52 2.10 -1.18 -11.53
CA TRP A 52 0.82 -1.78 -11.90
C TRP A 52 -0.19 -0.70 -12.30
N ALA A 53 -0.32 0.37 -11.50
CA ALA A 53 -1.23 1.47 -11.82
C ALA A 53 -0.86 2.16 -13.14
N MET A 54 0.43 2.36 -13.39
CA MET A 54 0.91 2.92 -14.67
C MET A 54 0.61 1.98 -15.85
N ALA A 55 0.93 0.69 -15.71
CA ALA A 55 0.64 -0.32 -16.75
C ALA A 55 -0.86 -0.47 -17.00
N ALA A 56 -1.70 -0.37 -15.95
CA ALA A 56 -3.15 -0.42 -16.06
C ALA A 56 -3.73 0.80 -16.77
N ALA A 57 -3.22 1.99 -16.48
CA ALA A 57 -3.61 3.22 -17.17
C ALA A 57 -3.22 3.19 -18.66
N ASP A 58 -2.07 2.59 -19.00
CA ASP A 58 -1.67 2.37 -20.40
C ASP A 58 -2.57 1.33 -21.10
N TYR A 59 -2.93 0.26 -20.38
CA TYR A 59 -3.82 -0.77 -20.92
C TYR A 59 -5.23 -0.24 -21.24
N GLN A 60 -5.78 0.62 -20.39
CA GLN A 60 -7.07 1.29 -20.65
C GLN A 60 -7.03 2.16 -21.91
N LYS A 61 -5.86 2.66 -22.32
CA LYS A 61 -5.64 3.41 -23.56
C LYS A 61 -5.38 2.51 -24.78
N GLY A 62 -5.59 1.20 -24.64
CA GLY A 62 -5.35 0.21 -25.70
C GLY A 62 -3.88 -0.17 -25.90
N LYS A 63 -2.98 0.21 -24.98
CA LYS A 63 -1.55 -0.12 -25.07
C LYS A 63 -1.20 -1.23 -24.07
N THR A 64 -0.79 -2.40 -24.56
CA THR A 64 -0.20 -3.44 -23.71
C THR A 64 1.26 -3.12 -23.43
N ASN A 65 1.54 -2.51 -22.28
CA ASN A 65 2.89 -2.10 -21.89
C ASN A 65 3.45 -2.97 -20.74
N VAL A 66 3.67 -4.25 -21.03
CA VAL A 66 4.33 -5.18 -20.08
C VAL A 66 5.73 -4.69 -19.72
N GLY A 67 6.40 -3.99 -20.63
CA GLY A 67 7.71 -3.37 -20.39
C GLY A 67 7.68 -2.31 -19.28
N MET A 68 6.60 -1.54 -19.13
CA MET A 68 6.46 -0.58 -18.04
C MET A 68 6.23 -1.25 -16.69
N LEU A 69 5.49 -2.36 -16.67
CA LEU A 69 5.32 -3.19 -15.48
C LEU A 69 6.68 -3.74 -15.00
N VAL A 70 7.41 -4.40 -15.89
CA VAL A 70 8.69 -5.06 -15.58
C VAL A 70 9.81 -4.04 -15.35
N GLY A 71 9.98 -3.08 -16.26
CA GLY A 71 11.02 -2.06 -16.19
C GLY A 71 10.82 -1.12 -15.00
N GLY A 72 9.58 -0.68 -14.75
CA GLY A 72 9.24 0.10 -13.56
C GLY A 72 9.48 -0.70 -12.28
N GLY A 73 9.15 -1.99 -12.27
CA GLY A 73 9.45 -2.90 -11.17
C GLY A 73 10.93 -3.04 -10.87
N ILE A 74 11.74 -3.32 -11.89
CA ILE A 74 13.20 -3.42 -11.75
C ILE A 74 13.78 -2.09 -11.24
N ALA A 75 13.34 -0.95 -11.80
CA ALA A 75 13.80 0.36 -11.33
C ALA A 75 13.51 0.57 -9.85
N LEU A 76 12.28 0.28 -9.40
CA LEU A 76 11.92 0.36 -7.97
C LEU A 76 12.74 -0.58 -7.11
N TRP A 77 12.97 -1.81 -7.58
CA TRP A 77 13.75 -2.81 -6.86
C TRP A 77 15.20 -2.38 -6.68
N VAL A 78 15.81 -1.85 -7.74
CA VAL A 78 17.17 -1.31 -7.72
C VAL A 78 17.25 -0.09 -6.80
N THR A 79 16.32 0.86 -6.90
CA THR A 79 16.26 2.01 -6.00
C THR A 79 16.11 1.59 -4.54
N TRP A 80 15.28 0.57 -4.26
CA TRP A 80 15.09 0.03 -2.92
C TRP A 80 16.37 -0.61 -2.36
N LEU A 81 17.07 -1.41 -3.17
CA LEU A 81 18.36 -2.01 -2.81
C LEU A 81 19.41 -0.93 -2.51
N PHE A 82 19.54 0.08 -3.37
CA PHE A 82 20.48 1.19 -3.14
C PHE A 82 20.10 2.00 -1.90
N GLY A 83 18.82 2.31 -1.70
CA GLY A 83 18.34 3.03 -0.52
C GLY A 83 18.63 2.27 0.78
N THR A 84 18.43 0.95 0.76
CA THR A 84 18.70 0.08 1.91
C THR A 84 20.20 -0.02 2.18
N LEU A 85 21.02 -0.17 1.13
CA LEU A 85 22.47 -0.19 1.26
C LEU A 85 22.99 1.12 1.86
N LEU A 86 22.51 2.27 1.34
CA LEU A 86 22.84 3.58 1.91
C LEU A 86 22.38 3.68 3.37
N GLY A 87 21.17 3.23 3.68
CA GLY A 87 20.64 3.21 5.04
C GLY A 87 21.51 2.39 6.00
N VAL A 88 21.99 1.22 5.58
CA VAL A 88 22.88 0.37 6.40
C VAL A 88 24.26 0.99 6.56
N LEU A 89 24.85 1.55 5.49
CA LEU A 89 26.20 2.13 5.52
C LEU A 89 26.28 3.42 6.33
N PHE A 90 25.27 4.28 6.21
CA PHE A 90 25.24 5.58 6.88
C PHE A 90 24.47 5.54 8.21
N GLY A 91 23.61 4.56 8.43
CA GLY A 91 22.77 4.46 9.63
C GLY A 91 23.57 4.25 10.92
N SER A 92 24.70 3.53 10.87
CA SER A 92 25.56 3.30 12.04
C SER A 92 26.32 4.54 12.51
N GLY A 93 26.41 5.59 11.69
CA GLY A 93 27.04 6.87 12.05
C GLY A 93 26.08 7.90 12.65
N ILE A 94 24.79 7.57 12.77
CA ILE A 94 23.77 8.48 13.28
C ILE A 94 23.50 8.14 14.75
N GLU A 95 24.26 8.76 15.64
CA GLU A 95 24.14 8.56 17.09
C GLU A 95 22.83 9.15 17.65
N GLU A 96 22.29 10.20 17.03
CA GLU A 96 21.06 10.89 17.49
C GLU A 96 20.02 11.04 16.36
N PRO A 97 19.18 10.01 16.10
CA PRO A 97 18.22 10.01 15.00
C PRO A 97 17.16 11.12 15.07
N GLN A 98 16.80 11.55 16.29
CA GLN A 98 15.75 12.56 16.52
C GLN A 98 16.17 13.93 16.00
N ARG A 99 17.47 14.25 16.03
CA ARG A 99 17.99 15.55 15.55
C ARG A 99 17.78 15.75 14.05
N PHE A 100 17.72 14.65 13.30
CA PHE A 100 17.49 14.63 11.86
C PHE A 100 16.03 14.29 11.50
N GLY A 101 15.15 14.13 12.50
CA GLY A 101 13.74 13.78 12.33
C GLY A 101 13.52 12.39 11.74
N LEU A 102 14.52 11.49 11.83
CA LEU A 102 14.44 10.14 11.24
C LEU A 102 13.36 9.27 11.89
N ASP A 103 13.02 9.56 13.14
CA ASP A 103 11.97 8.90 13.94
C ASP A 103 10.55 9.21 13.44
N VAL A 104 10.32 10.38 12.85
CA VAL A 104 9.02 10.79 12.29
C VAL A 104 8.89 10.62 10.78
N ILE A 105 9.97 10.22 10.07
CA ILE A 105 9.95 10.04 8.60
C ILE A 105 8.81 9.14 8.14
N MET A 106 8.59 8.00 8.80
CA MET A 106 7.53 7.06 8.40
C MET A 106 6.14 7.72 8.51
N GLY A 107 5.89 8.45 9.61
CA GLY A 107 4.64 9.18 9.80
C GLY A 107 4.45 10.28 8.75
N CYS A 108 5.49 11.06 8.48
CA CYS A 108 5.49 12.09 7.44
C CYS A 108 5.26 11.50 6.04
N PHE A 109 5.86 10.35 5.74
CA PHE A 109 5.67 9.65 4.47
C PHE A 109 4.23 9.18 4.28
N LEU A 110 3.65 8.52 5.29
CA LEU A 110 2.25 8.10 5.28
C LEU A 110 1.31 9.30 5.14
N LEU A 111 1.59 10.39 5.85
CA LEU A 111 0.83 11.64 5.77
C LEU A 111 0.94 12.27 4.37
N ALA A 112 2.13 12.29 3.77
CA ALA A 112 2.34 12.79 2.41
C ALA A 112 1.58 11.94 1.37
N MET A 113 1.58 10.60 1.51
CA MET A 113 0.77 9.72 0.66
C MET A 113 -0.73 9.98 0.81
N LEU A 114 -1.19 10.13 2.06
CA LEU A 114 -2.59 10.45 2.35
C LEU A 114 -3.00 11.81 1.73
N VAL A 115 -2.12 12.80 1.84
CA VAL A 115 -2.32 14.15 1.31
C VAL A 115 -2.28 14.18 -0.22
N GLY A 116 -1.37 13.42 -0.84
CA GLY A 116 -1.17 13.35 -2.29
C GLY A 116 -2.24 12.53 -3.03
N GLY A 117 -3.06 11.76 -2.31
CA GLY A 117 -4.21 11.05 -2.88
C GLY A 117 -5.28 11.99 -3.45
N ARG A 118 -6.13 11.48 -4.35
CA ARG A 118 -7.27 12.25 -4.88
C ARG A 118 -8.21 12.62 -3.73
N ARG A 119 -8.36 13.93 -3.46
CA ARG A 119 -9.25 14.43 -2.42
C ARG A 119 -10.62 14.73 -3.01
N ASP A 120 -11.51 13.75 -2.93
CA ASP A 120 -12.93 13.98 -3.15
C ASP A 120 -13.62 14.18 -1.79
N LEU A 121 -14.64 15.05 -1.74
CA LEU A 121 -15.49 15.24 -0.57
C LEU A 121 -16.15 13.93 -0.13
N SER A 122 -16.34 12.99 -1.06
CA SER A 122 -16.81 11.63 -0.75
C SER A 122 -15.85 10.83 0.15
N MET A 123 -14.55 11.14 0.14
CA MET A 123 -13.55 10.46 0.98
C MET A 123 -13.49 10.98 2.42
N LEU A 124 -14.10 12.13 2.71
CA LEU A 124 -14.12 12.69 4.07
C LEU A 124 -14.90 11.80 5.05
N LEU A 125 -16.02 11.21 4.63
CA LEU A 125 -16.82 10.32 5.49
C LEU A 125 -16.07 9.04 5.87
N PRO A 126 -15.49 8.27 4.92
CA PRO A 126 -14.65 7.12 5.23
C PRO A 126 -13.47 7.46 6.14
N TRP A 127 -12.82 8.61 5.92
CA TRP A 127 -11.70 9.07 6.74
C TRP A 127 -12.13 9.40 8.17
N ALA A 128 -13.24 10.13 8.33
CA ALA A 128 -13.78 10.46 9.64
C ALA A 128 -14.19 9.20 10.41
N ALA A 129 -14.83 8.24 9.73
CA ALA A 129 -15.20 6.96 10.32
C ALA A 129 -13.98 6.14 10.75
N ALA A 130 -12.94 6.05 9.90
CA ALA A 130 -11.69 5.38 10.24
C ALA A 130 -11.01 6.03 11.46
N ALA A 131 -10.91 7.36 11.48
CA ALA A 131 -10.27 8.10 12.55
C ALA A 131 -11.02 7.94 13.88
N LEU A 132 -12.34 8.10 13.88
CA LEU A 132 -13.16 7.93 15.09
C LEU A 132 -13.09 6.50 15.61
N ALA A 133 -13.17 5.50 14.72
CA ALA A 133 -13.10 4.10 15.11
C ALA A 133 -11.71 3.73 15.65
N ALA A 134 -10.63 4.24 15.06
CA ALA A 134 -9.27 4.06 15.56
C ALA A 134 -9.09 4.70 16.94
N LEU A 135 -9.56 5.94 17.15
CA LEU A 135 -9.50 6.63 18.44
C LEU A 135 -10.31 5.89 19.52
N ALA A 136 -11.51 5.41 19.19
CA ALA A 136 -12.31 4.59 20.11
C ALA A 136 -11.60 3.28 20.46
N ALA A 137 -11.00 2.61 19.47
CA ALA A 137 -10.25 1.37 19.67
C ALA A 137 -8.99 1.58 20.52
N MET A 138 -8.33 2.74 20.46
CA MET A 138 -7.21 3.06 21.36
C MET A 138 -7.64 3.10 22.83
N THR A 139 -8.90 3.44 23.11
CA THR A 139 -9.41 3.51 24.48
C THR A 139 -9.97 2.20 25.00
N TRP A 140 -10.54 1.35 24.13
CA TRP A 140 -11.35 0.20 24.55
C TRP A 140 -10.76 -1.16 24.16
N LEU A 141 -9.78 -1.21 23.25
CA LEU A 141 -9.22 -2.45 22.73
C LEU A 141 -7.72 -2.62 23.08
N PRO A 142 -7.19 -3.84 22.96
CA PRO A 142 -5.77 -4.14 23.16
C PRO A 142 -4.87 -3.28 22.27
N ASP A 143 -3.62 -3.10 22.73
CA ASP A 143 -2.58 -2.41 21.96
C ASP A 143 -2.50 -2.96 20.52
N HIS A 144 -2.31 -2.05 19.56
CA HIS A 144 -2.23 -2.31 18.11
C HIS A 144 -3.53 -2.64 17.36
N ALA A 145 -4.67 -2.86 18.04
CA ALA A 145 -5.93 -3.16 17.37
C ALA A 145 -6.57 -1.95 16.66
N HIS A 146 -6.18 -0.73 17.03
CA HIS A 146 -6.70 0.52 16.49
C HIS A 146 -6.51 0.66 14.97
N VAL A 147 -5.42 0.13 14.42
CA VAL A 147 -5.16 0.16 12.96
C VAL A 147 -6.19 -0.67 12.20
N ILE A 148 -6.52 -1.86 12.71
CA ILE A 148 -7.47 -2.78 12.06
C ILE A 148 -8.88 -2.21 12.14
N VAL A 149 -9.29 -1.76 13.33
CA VAL A 149 -10.63 -1.21 13.53
C VAL A 149 -10.84 0.04 12.67
N GLY A 150 -9.85 0.94 12.62
CA GLY A 150 -9.88 2.09 11.73
C GLY A 150 -9.97 1.71 10.25
N ALA A 151 -9.13 0.76 9.79
CA ALA A 151 -9.14 0.29 8.41
C ALA A 151 -10.48 -0.37 8.01
N VAL A 152 -11.04 -1.22 8.87
CA VAL A 152 -12.32 -1.90 8.61
C VAL A 152 -13.47 -0.90 8.62
N ALA A 153 -13.54 -0.01 9.60
CA ALA A 153 -14.59 1.00 9.68
C ALA A 153 -14.56 1.96 8.47
N GLY A 154 -13.37 2.47 8.12
CA GLY A 154 -13.19 3.31 6.94
C GLY A 154 -13.54 2.59 5.65
N GLY A 155 -13.09 1.33 5.50
CA GLY A 155 -13.40 0.51 4.33
C GLY A 155 -14.89 0.23 4.18
N LEU A 156 -15.58 -0.12 5.27
CA LEU A 156 -17.03 -0.36 5.27
C LEU A 156 -17.81 0.90 4.86
N VAL A 157 -17.48 2.05 5.44
CA VAL A 157 -18.13 3.32 5.06
C VAL A 157 -17.81 3.67 3.61
N GLY A 158 -16.58 3.44 3.14
CA GLY A 158 -16.19 3.63 1.75
C GLY A 158 -16.96 2.77 0.76
N VAL A 159 -17.28 1.53 1.12
CA VAL A 159 -18.08 0.61 0.28
C VAL A 159 -19.57 0.96 0.30
N LEU A 160 -20.09 1.39 1.46
CA LEU A 160 -21.51 1.72 1.62
C LEU A 160 -21.88 3.08 1.00
N LEU A 161 -20.91 3.96 0.77
CA LEU A 161 -21.14 5.23 0.10
C LEU A 161 -21.32 5.02 -1.41
N PRO A 162 -22.41 5.53 -2.02
CA PRO A 162 -22.62 5.42 -3.46
C PRO A 162 -21.48 6.12 -4.23
N ALA A 163 -20.84 5.39 -5.15
CA ALA A 163 -19.93 6.00 -6.12
C ALA A 163 -20.68 7.10 -6.88
N ARG A 164 -20.18 8.33 -6.77
CA ARG A 164 -20.86 9.49 -7.37
C ARG A 164 -20.70 9.40 -8.89
N LYS A 165 -21.82 9.38 -9.63
CA LYS A 165 -21.88 9.40 -11.10
C LYS A 165 -20.99 10.52 -11.65
N GLY A 166 -19.85 10.15 -12.21
CA GLY A 166 -18.85 11.06 -12.76
C GLY A 166 -17.61 10.31 -13.27
N GLU A 167 -17.33 9.13 -12.72
CA GLU A 167 -16.28 8.23 -13.23
C GLU A 167 -16.93 7.12 -14.07
N THR A 168 -17.11 7.39 -15.37
CA THR A 168 -17.17 6.37 -16.43
C THR A 168 -15.91 6.52 -17.29
N PRO A 169 -15.46 5.42 -17.91
CA PRO A 169 -14.08 4.90 -17.85
C PRO A 169 -13.01 5.73 -18.56
#